data_AF-A0A4Y3M511-F1
#
_entry.id   AF-A0A4Y3M511-F1
#
_cell.length_a   1.000
_cell.length_b   1.000
_cell.length_c   1.000
_cell.angle_alpha   90.00
_cell.angle_beta   90.00
_cell.angle_gamma   90.00
#
_symmetry.space_group_name_H-M   'P 1'
#
loop_
_entity.id
_entity.type
_entity.pdbx_description
1 polymer ?
#
loop_
_entity_poly.entity_id
_entity_poly.type
_entity_poly.pdbx_seq_one_letter_code
_entity_poly.pdbx_strand_id
1 'polypeptide(L)'
;MQLNLRFLDWIWHVKGSLPLAPEVSTDQAFEKLDALLQVPGTTYTRDQDRLIFQKKNQPAQDKMSIFDSGVLQVKEASQGKRLYYNLVSKTLLFCFLAPALFFGFGKVFEFTKEYRAAAYSAAAIHTHPKGGGMGRRRKKTQ
;
A
#
# COMPACT_ATOMS: atom_id res chain seq x y z
N MET A 1 -7.95 16.68 13.69
CA MET A 1 -8.80 16.11 12.61
C MET A 1 -8.87 14.60 12.81
N GLN A 2 -10.05 14.00 12.86
CA GLN A 2 -10.16 12.54 12.72
C GLN A 2 -10.05 12.20 11.23
N LEU A 3 -8.93 11.62 10.80
CA LEU A 3 -8.87 10.98 9.49
C LEU A 3 -9.86 9.81 9.49
N ASN A 4 -10.78 9.78 8.53
CA ASN A 4 -11.87 8.82 8.51
C ASN A 4 -11.37 7.46 7.98
N LEU A 5 -10.62 6.75 8.83
CA LEU A 5 -9.92 5.51 8.50
C LEU A 5 -10.84 4.44 7.88
N ARG A 6 -12.14 4.48 8.16
CA ARG A 6 -13.20 3.62 7.59
C ARG A 6 -13.16 3.44 6.08
N PHE A 7 -12.70 4.43 5.32
CA PHE A 7 -12.55 4.32 3.86
C PHE A 7 -11.28 3.54 3.47
N LEU A 8 -10.19 3.70 4.22
CA LEU A 8 -8.97 2.92 4.05
C LEU A 8 -9.10 1.52 4.67
N ASP A 9 -10.01 1.34 5.63
CA ASP A 9 -10.29 0.05 6.29
C ASP A 9 -10.68 -1.03 5.28
N TRP A 10 -11.44 -0.68 4.24
CA TRP A 10 -11.71 -1.60 3.13
C TRP A 10 -10.41 -2.16 2.54
N ILE A 11 -9.44 -1.30 2.24
CA ILE A 11 -8.21 -1.64 1.50
C ILE A 11 -7.38 -2.71 2.25
N TRP A 12 -7.40 -2.72 3.58
CA TRP A 12 -6.73 -3.76 4.38
C TRP A 12 -7.64 -4.90 4.87
N HIS A 13 -8.98 -4.77 4.84
CA HIS A 13 -9.91 -5.80 5.30
C HIS A 13 -10.43 -6.71 4.17
N VAL A 14 -9.80 -7.87 4.00
CA VAL A 14 -10.27 -8.93 3.08
C VAL A 14 -11.40 -9.73 3.75
N LYS A 15 -12.64 -9.48 3.32
CA LYS A 15 -13.86 -10.11 3.84
C LYS A 15 -14.50 -11.04 2.82
N GLY A 16 -15.09 -12.14 3.28
CA GLY A 16 -15.85 -13.06 2.42
C GLY A 16 -16.54 -14.19 3.18
N SER A 17 -17.10 -15.14 2.44
CA SER A 17 -17.64 -16.39 3.02
C SER A 17 -17.45 -17.58 2.09
N LEU A 18 -17.05 -18.72 2.66
CA LEU A 18 -16.92 -20.01 1.99
C LEU A 18 -18.08 -20.92 2.45
N PRO A 19 -18.81 -21.60 1.54
CA PRO A 19 -19.73 -22.65 1.96
C PRO A 19 -18.95 -23.82 2.58
N LEU A 20 -19.46 -24.37 3.68
CA LEU A 20 -18.96 -25.62 4.26
C LEU A 20 -19.81 -26.78 3.73
N ALA A 21 -19.20 -27.95 3.56
CA ALA A 21 -19.96 -29.16 3.25
C ALA A 21 -20.88 -29.51 4.45
N PRO A 22 -22.12 -29.99 4.23
CA PRO A 22 -23.08 -30.24 5.32
C PRO A 22 -22.58 -31.21 6.40
N GLU A 23 -21.73 -32.15 5.99
CA GLU A 23 -21.10 -33.19 6.82
C GLU A 23 -19.99 -32.66 7.73
N VAL A 24 -19.41 -31.49 7.43
CA VAL A 24 -18.27 -30.93 8.16
C VAL A 24 -18.77 -30.13 9.36
N SER A 25 -18.42 -30.59 10.57
CA SER A 25 -18.70 -29.85 11.80
C SER A 25 -17.88 -28.56 11.89
N THR A 26 -18.34 -27.61 12.71
CA THR A 26 -17.58 -26.41 13.10
C THR A 26 -16.16 -26.78 13.55
N ASP A 27 -16.03 -27.86 14.33
CA ASP A 27 -14.75 -28.31 14.85
C ASP A 27 -13.81 -28.88 13.78
N GLN A 28 -14.30 -29.73 12.86
CA GLN A 28 -13.49 -30.21 11.73
C GLN A 28 -13.10 -29.09 10.78
N ALA A 29 -13.94 -28.07 10.61
CA ALA A 29 -13.60 -26.88 9.84
C ALA A 29 -12.44 -26.11 10.51
N PHE A 30 -12.45 -25.99 11.84
CA PHE A 30 -11.37 -25.36 12.59
C PHE A 30 -10.10 -26.21 12.68
N GLU A 31 -10.16 -27.53 12.84
CA GLU A 31 -8.95 -28.40 12.81
C GLU A 31 -8.16 -28.26 11.50
N LYS A 32 -8.87 -28.15 10.36
CA LYS A 32 -8.26 -27.89 9.05
C LYS A 32 -7.65 -26.49 8.92
N LEU A 33 -8.12 -25.53 9.71
CA LEU A 33 -7.54 -24.18 9.81
C LEU A 33 -6.38 -24.13 10.82
N ASP A 34 -6.46 -24.87 11.92
CA ASP A 34 -5.40 -24.98 12.92
C ASP A 34 -4.09 -25.49 12.26
N ALA A 35 -4.18 -26.46 11.35
CA ALA A 35 -3.05 -26.92 10.53
C ALA A 35 -2.44 -25.84 9.61
N LEU A 36 -3.20 -24.81 9.20
CA LEU A 36 -2.71 -23.65 8.44
C LEU A 36 -2.20 -22.51 9.34
N LEU A 37 -2.50 -22.58 10.64
CA LEU A 37 -2.11 -21.61 11.67
C LEU A 37 -0.95 -22.10 12.54
N GLN A 38 -0.51 -23.35 12.41
CA GLN A 38 0.75 -23.89 12.95
C GLN A 38 2.01 -23.33 12.26
N VAL A 39 2.07 -22.01 12.05
CA VAL A 39 3.24 -21.29 11.52
C VAL A 39 3.91 -20.53 12.66
N PRO A 40 5.25 -20.62 12.83
CA PRO A 40 5.98 -19.87 13.87
C PRO A 40 5.65 -18.38 13.87
N GLY A 41 5.40 -17.81 15.05
CA GLY A 41 4.95 -16.43 15.20
C GLY A 41 3.43 -16.21 15.07
N THR A 42 2.64 -17.27 14.90
CA THR A 42 1.17 -17.23 14.97
C THR A 42 0.69 -17.43 16.41
N THR A 43 -0.17 -16.54 16.89
CA THR A 43 -1.00 -16.73 18.08
C THR A 43 -2.45 -16.81 17.63
N TYR A 44 -3.19 -17.80 18.12
CA TYR A 44 -4.62 -17.94 17.81
C TYR A 44 -5.43 -18.28 19.07
N THR A 45 -6.73 -18.02 19.00
CA THR A 45 -7.70 -18.24 20.07
C THR A 45 -9.00 -18.69 19.44
N ARG A 46 -9.53 -19.82 19.91
CA ARG A 46 -10.77 -20.45 19.43
C ARG A 46 -11.83 -20.35 20.51
N ASP A 47 -13.01 -19.91 20.11
CA ASP A 47 -14.14 -19.50 20.94
C ASP A 47 -15.42 -20.00 20.26
N GLN A 48 -15.79 -21.26 20.55
CA GLN A 48 -16.92 -21.99 19.95
C GLN A 48 -16.96 -21.85 18.41
N ASP A 49 -17.88 -21.04 17.88
CA ASP A 49 -18.06 -20.80 16.43
C ASP A 49 -17.06 -19.81 15.81
N ARG A 50 -16.09 -19.30 16.59
CA ARG A 50 -15.16 -18.23 16.18
C ARG A 50 -13.71 -18.64 16.39
N LEU A 51 -12.85 -18.32 15.42
CA LEU A 51 -11.40 -18.43 15.55
C LEU A 51 -10.76 -17.08 15.21
N ILE A 52 -9.98 -16.54 16.13
CA ILE A 52 -9.21 -15.30 15.98
C ILE A 52 -7.73 -15.68 15.88
N PHE A 53 -7.02 -15.15 14.90
CA PHE A 53 -5.56 -15.31 14.81
C PHE A 53 -4.84 -13.99 14.59
N GLN A 54 -3.61 -13.92 15.06
CA GLN A 54 -2.67 -12.82 14.84
C GLN A 54 -1.29 -13.42 14.55
N LYS A 55 -0.64 -12.95 13.48
CA LYS A 55 0.71 -13.37 13.09
C LYS A 55 1.69 -12.22 13.30
N LYS A 56 2.86 -12.50 13.84
CA LYS A 56 3.93 -11.52 14.09
C LYS A 56 5.27 -12.10 13.63
N ASN A 57 6.03 -11.30 12.88
CA ASN A 57 7.31 -11.69 12.28
C ASN A 57 7.19 -12.97 11.43
N GLN A 58 6.19 -13.01 10.56
CA GLN A 58 5.87 -14.19 9.73
C GLN A 58 7.04 -14.49 8.76
N PRO A 59 7.42 -15.76 8.56
CA PRO A 59 8.41 -16.12 7.56
C PRO A 59 7.83 -15.90 6.15
N ALA A 60 8.61 -15.31 5.24
CA ALA A 60 8.17 -14.95 3.88
C ALA A 60 7.75 -16.14 2.99
N GLN A 61 7.90 -17.38 3.48
CA GLN A 61 7.49 -18.62 2.83
C GLN A 61 6.08 -19.09 3.25
N ASP A 62 5.45 -18.45 4.26
CA ASP A 62 4.05 -18.72 4.62
C ASP A 62 3.10 -18.17 3.54
N LYS A 63 2.21 -19.03 3.02
CA LYS A 63 1.17 -18.63 2.05
C LYS A 63 0.16 -17.62 2.64
N MET A 64 0.07 -17.54 3.97
CA MET A 64 -0.69 -16.53 4.69
C MET A 64 0.16 -15.34 5.17
N SER A 65 1.45 -15.25 4.81
CA SER A 65 2.39 -14.18 5.25
C SER A 65 1.91 -12.76 4.94
N ILE A 66 0.91 -12.62 4.06
CA ILE A 66 0.30 -11.35 3.65
C ILE A 66 -0.71 -10.85 4.72
N PHE A 67 -1.26 -11.73 5.57
CA PHE A 67 -2.31 -11.42 6.54
C PHE A 67 -1.75 -11.30 7.96
N ASP A 68 -1.76 -10.09 8.52
CA ASP A 68 -1.27 -9.80 9.88
C ASP A 68 -2.17 -10.38 10.99
N SER A 69 -3.48 -10.47 10.72
CA SER A 69 -4.47 -11.04 11.64
C SER A 69 -5.75 -11.39 10.91
N GLY A 70 -6.65 -12.13 11.57
CA GLY A 70 -7.97 -12.41 11.02
C GLY A 70 -8.95 -12.94 12.05
N VAL A 71 -10.23 -12.80 11.71
CA VAL A 71 -11.35 -13.45 12.39
C VAL A 71 -12.05 -14.36 11.39
N LEU A 72 -12.13 -15.63 11.71
CA LEU A 72 -12.97 -16.62 11.06
C LEU A 72 -14.18 -16.90 11.97
N GLN A 73 -15.36 -17.07 11.40
CA GLN A 73 -16.57 -17.42 12.14
C GLN A 73 -17.46 -18.34 11.32
N VAL A 74 -17.81 -19.50 11.86
CA VAL A 74 -18.83 -20.39 11.27
C VAL A 74 -20.21 -19.85 11.65
N LYS A 75 -21.14 -19.86 10.69
CA LYS A 75 -22.57 -19.59 10.93
C LYS A 75 -23.43 -20.47 10.04
N GLU A 76 -24.63 -20.75 10.50
CA GLU A 76 -25.68 -21.25 9.62
C GLU A 76 -26.24 -20.10 8.78
N ALA A 77 -26.56 -20.40 7.52
CA ALA A 77 -27.20 -19.51 6.57
C ALA A 77 -28.33 -20.26 5.84
N SER A 78 -29.15 -19.55 5.06
CA SER A 78 -30.27 -20.12 4.30
C SER A 78 -29.88 -21.16 3.23
N GLN A 79 -28.58 -21.38 3.00
CA GLN A 79 -28.02 -22.41 2.11
C GLN A 79 -27.07 -23.37 2.87
N GLY A 80 -27.29 -23.57 4.17
CA GLY A 80 -26.45 -24.39 5.03
C GLY A 80 -25.30 -23.61 5.70
N LYS A 81 -24.32 -24.34 6.24
CA LYS A 81 -23.22 -23.77 7.02
C LYS A 81 -22.22 -23.01 6.13
N ARG A 82 -21.77 -21.85 6.60
CA ARG A 82 -20.78 -21.00 5.91
C ARG A 82 -19.71 -20.53 6.88
N LEU A 83 -18.46 -20.61 6.45
CA LEU A 83 -17.30 -20.02 7.10
C LEU A 83 -17.15 -18.58 6.60
N TYR A 84 -17.51 -17.61 7.44
CA TYR A 84 -17.22 -16.20 7.20
C TYR A 84 -15.79 -15.88 7.62
N TYR A 85 -15.09 -15.07 6.84
CA TYR A 85 -13.73 -14.62 7.15
C TYR A 85 -13.59 -13.11 6.99
N ASN A 86 -12.79 -12.51 7.86
CA ASN A 86 -12.41 -11.10 7.86
C ASN A 86 -10.93 -11.01 8.24
N LEU A 87 -10.06 -10.93 7.23
CA LEU A 87 -8.60 -10.93 7.36
C LEU A 87 -8.07 -9.50 7.20
N VAL A 88 -6.93 -9.19 7.83
CA VAL A 88 -6.29 -7.87 7.82
C VAL A 88 -4.91 -7.97 7.20
N SER A 89 -4.59 -7.08 6.25
CA SER A 89 -3.26 -6.97 5.64
C SER A 89 -2.78 -5.53 5.50
N LYS A 90 -1.69 -5.18 6.18
CA LYS A 90 -0.99 -3.90 5.95
C LYS A 90 -0.25 -3.88 4.60
N THR A 91 0.19 -5.04 4.11
CA THR A 91 0.88 -5.19 2.83
C THR A 91 0.00 -4.74 1.65
N LEU A 92 -1.31 -5.02 1.69
CA LEU A 92 -2.27 -4.53 0.70
C LEU A 92 -2.35 -2.98 0.68
N LEU A 93 -2.35 -2.33 1.84
CA LEU A 93 -2.32 -0.86 1.93
C LEU A 93 -1.05 -0.28 1.29
N PHE A 94 0.13 -0.84 1.58
CA PHE A 94 1.39 -0.41 0.95
C PHE A 94 1.39 -0.65 -0.57
N CYS A 95 0.82 -1.76 -1.03
CA CYS A 95 0.70 -2.07 -2.46
C CYS A 95 -0.19 -1.06 -3.20
N PHE A 96 -1.26 -0.55 -2.57
CA PHE A 96 -2.09 0.51 -3.12
C PHE A 96 -1.45 1.91 -3.01
N LEU A 97 -0.71 2.17 -1.93
CA LEU A 97 -0.09 3.46 -1.66
C LEU A 97 1.18 3.72 -2.51
N ALA A 98 1.97 2.68 -2.81
CA ALA A 98 3.24 2.84 -3.54
C ALA A 98 3.08 3.44 -4.95
N PRO A 99 2.10 3.02 -5.80
CA PRO A 99 1.81 3.70 -7.06
C PRO A 99 1.45 5.19 -6.89
N ALA A 100 0.60 5.51 -5.90
CA ALA A 100 0.19 6.90 -5.64
C ALA A 100 1.38 7.78 -5.21
N LEU A 101 2.28 7.25 -4.38
CA LEU A 101 3.54 7.91 -4.04
C LEU A 101 4.43 8.11 -5.27
N PHE A 102 4.56 7.11 -6.14
CA PHE A 102 5.37 7.22 -7.36
C PHE A 102 4.86 8.32 -8.31
N PHE A 103 3.55 8.39 -8.56
CA PHE A 103 2.96 9.49 -9.34
C PHE A 103 3.13 10.86 -8.67
N GLY A 104 2.98 10.93 -7.34
CA GLY A 104 3.21 12.15 -6.56
C GLY A 104 4.65 12.66 -6.67
N PHE A 105 5.64 11.79 -6.46
CA PHE A 105 7.05 12.13 -6.61
C PHE A 105 7.40 12.54 -8.05
N GLY A 106 6.82 11.88 -9.06
CA GLY A 106 6.98 12.26 -10.47
C GLY A 106 6.56 13.71 -10.74
N LYS A 107 5.39 14.13 -10.23
CA LYS A 107 4.89 15.51 -10.38
C LYS A 107 5.71 16.53 -9.60
N VAL A 108 6.20 16.19 -8.40
CA VAL A 108 7.16 17.05 -7.68
C VAL A 108 8.46 17.22 -8.47
N PHE A 109 8.97 16.15 -9.08
CA PHE A 109 10.20 16.22 -9.90
C PHE A 109 10.02 17.09 -11.14
N GLU A 110 8.86 16.99 -11.81
CA GLU A 110 8.49 17.82 -12.96
C GLU A 110 8.46 19.31 -12.59
N PHE A 111 7.80 19.66 -11.48
CA PHE A 111 7.74 21.03 -10.95
C PHE A 111 9.15 21.60 -10.66
N THR A 112 10.09 20.80 -10.12
CA THR A 112 11.46 21.28 -9.90
C THR A 112 12.24 21.57 -11.19
N LYS A 113 11.88 20.95 -12.32
CA LYS A 113 12.46 21.32 -13.63
C LYS A 113 11.99 22.69 -14.09
N GLU A 114 10.72 23.04 -13.89
CA GLU A 114 10.19 24.35 -14.29
C GLU A 114 10.83 25.49 -13.50
N TYR A 115 10.99 25.34 -12.17
CA TYR A 115 11.70 26.31 -11.34
C TYR A 115 13.17 26.45 -11.71
N ARG A 116 13.86 25.34 -12.03
CA ARG A 116 15.24 25.40 -12.53
C ARG A 116 15.32 26.03 -13.92
N ALA A 117 14.38 25.75 -14.82
CA ALA A 117 14.34 26.36 -16.15
C ALA A 117 14.13 27.88 -16.05
N ALA A 118 13.15 28.34 -15.27
CA ALA A 118 12.91 29.76 -15.03
C ALA A 118 14.14 30.48 -14.44
N ALA A 119 14.81 29.86 -13.45
CA ALA A 119 16.04 30.40 -12.87
C ALA A 119 17.20 30.47 -13.88
N TYR A 120 17.39 29.44 -14.71
CA TYR A 120 18.40 29.44 -15.78
C TYR A 120 18.10 30.47 -16.87
N SER A 121 16.83 30.62 -17.29
CA SER A 121 16.42 31.65 -18.25
C SER A 121 16.64 33.06 -17.71
N ALA A 122 16.33 33.33 -16.44
CA ALA A 122 16.62 34.61 -15.80
C ALA A 122 18.13 34.89 -15.72
N ALA A 123 18.94 33.89 -15.35
CA ALA A 123 20.40 34.03 -15.32
C ALA A 123 20.99 34.26 -16.73
N ALA A 124 20.46 33.60 -17.76
CA ALA A 124 20.87 33.80 -19.16
C ALA A 124 20.56 35.23 -19.66
N ILE A 125 19.40 35.78 -19.31
CA ILE A 125 19.03 37.18 -19.64
C ILE A 125 19.98 38.18 -18.96
N HIS A 126 20.43 37.90 -17.72
CA HIS A 126 21.38 38.76 -17.00
C HIS A 126 22.84 38.63 -17.46
N THR A 127 23.22 37.53 -18.14
CA THR A 127 24.61 37.26 -18.55
C THR A 127 24.91 37.61 -20.01
N HIS A 128 23.90 38.03 -20.79
CA HIS A 128 24.13 38.54 -22.14
C HIS A 128 24.63 40.00 -22.08
N PRO A 129 25.89 40.30 -22.44
CA PRO A 129 26.38 41.67 -22.42
C PRO A 129 25.63 42.49 -23.48
N LYS A 130 25.09 43.66 -23.10
CA LYS A 130 24.62 44.64 -24.07
C LYS A 130 25.79 45.04 -24.96
N GLY A 131 25.58 45.06 -26.28
CA GLY A 131 26.56 45.48 -27.28
C GLY A 131 26.88 46.98 -27.19
N GLY A 132 27.66 47.37 -26.18
CA GLY A 132 28.16 48.73 -26.02
C GLY A 132 29.19 49.05 -27.10
N GLY A 133 28.80 49.83 -28.10
CA GLY A 133 29.69 50.25 -29.18
C GLY A 133 30.82 51.14 -28.66
N MET A 134 32.04 50.59 -28.58
CA MET A 134 33.25 51.33 -28.22
C MET A 134 34.08 51.62 -29.47
N GLY A 135 34.35 52.91 -29.73
CA GLY A 135 34.80 53.39 -31.05
C GLY A 135 36.19 52.91 -31.48
N ARG A 136 36.30 52.37 -32.70
CA ARG A 136 37.58 52.03 -33.34
C ARG A 136 38.35 53.28 -33.80
N ARG A 137 39.08 53.91 -32.87
CA ARG A 137 40.01 55.03 -33.16
C ARG A 137 41.25 54.56 -33.95
N ARG A 138 41.11 54.29 -35.25
CA ARG A 138 42.26 54.05 -36.14
C ARG A 138 42.97 55.38 -36.49
N LYS A 139 44.31 55.36 -36.45
CA LYS A 139 45.19 56.45 -36.91
C LYS A 139 45.59 56.23 -38.38
N LYS A 140 46.12 57.30 -39.01
CA LYS A 140 46.89 57.37 -40.27
C LYS A 140 46.13 57.13 -41.60
N THR A 141 45.90 58.24 -42.30
CA THR A 141 46.48 58.57 -43.62
C THR A 141 46.87 60.06 -43.48
N GLN A 142 48.15 60.43 -43.49
CA GLN A 142 48.96 60.83 -44.66
C GLN A 142 48.28 61.93 -45.48
#